data_AF-A0A3L6T1E0-F1
#
_entry.id   AF-A0A3L6T1E0-F1
#
_cell.length_a   1.000
_cell.length_b   1.000
_cell.length_c   1.000
_cell.angle_alpha   90.00
_cell.angle_beta   90.00
_cell.angle_gamma   90.00
#
_symmetry.space_group_name_H-M   'P 1'
#
loop_
_entity.id
_entity.type
_entity.pdbx_description
1 polymer ?
#
loop_
_entity_poly.entity_id
_entity_poly.type
_entity_poly.pdbx_seq_one_letter_code
_entity_poly.pdbx_strand_id
1 'polypeptide(L)'
;MPCIVLLEPPAGGQDMDADADRAWHQSFLPSMTTALGESRLQRSYLTLVHGFSAQLTEEEVEQVSAKLGFVQAFPNVIRYPQTTWTLVFLGLPYHVGESPDDWPGFGSLGMIISVINDGIAQPSSVNDAGF
;
A
#
# COMPACT_ATOMS: atom_id res chain seq x y z
N MET A 1 -19.50 -2.71 -0.12
CA MET A 1 -18.46 -1.86 0.49
C MET A 1 -17.17 -2.04 -0.30
N PRO A 2 -16.39 -0.96 -0.52
CA PRO A 2 -15.10 -1.09 -1.15
C PRO A 2 -14.14 -1.78 -0.16
N CYS A 3 -13.52 -2.86 -0.59
CA CYS A 3 -12.66 -3.73 0.22
C CYS A 3 -11.35 -3.99 -0.52
N ILE A 4 -10.24 -4.07 0.20
CA ILE A 4 -8.98 -4.63 -0.30
C ILE A 4 -8.89 -6.06 0.22
N VAL A 5 -8.53 -6.99 -0.68
CA VAL A 5 -8.28 -8.40 -0.40
C VAL A 5 -6.82 -8.68 -0.71
N LEU A 6 -6.10 -9.21 0.26
CA LEU A 6 -4.73 -9.68 0.13
C LEU A 6 -4.73 -11.19 -0.07
N LEU A 7 -3.90 -11.63 -1.00
CA LEU A 7 -3.75 -13.03 -1.39
C LEU A 7 -2.30 -13.47 -1.23
N GLU A 8 -2.10 -14.77 -1.04
CA GLU A 8 -0.81 -15.40 -1.23
C GLU A 8 -0.41 -15.31 -2.72
N PRO A 9 0.86 -15.10 -3.04
CA PRO A 9 1.34 -15.17 -4.41
C PRO A 9 1.05 -16.57 -5.01
N PRO A 10 0.68 -16.68 -6.28
CA PRO A 10 0.45 -17.98 -6.92
C PRO A 10 1.73 -18.84 -6.90
N ALA A 11 1.56 -20.14 -6.59
CA ALA A 11 2.65 -21.11 -6.57
C ALA A 11 3.19 -21.31 -8.00
N GLY A 12 4.31 -20.66 -8.33
CA GLY A 12 4.90 -20.72 -9.67
C GLY A 12 5.75 -19.51 -10.06
N GLY A 13 5.66 -18.40 -9.33
CA GLY A 13 6.45 -17.21 -9.60
C GLY A 13 5.90 -16.38 -10.78
N GLN A 14 5.58 -15.13 -10.43
CA GLN A 14 5.26 -13.95 -11.23
C GLN A 14 5.66 -13.94 -12.73
N ASP A 15 4.94 -14.65 -13.59
CA ASP A 15 4.99 -14.40 -15.04
C ASP A 15 3.65 -14.69 -15.74
N MET A 16 2.56 -14.35 -15.05
CA MET A 16 1.25 -14.27 -15.69
C MET A 16 1.15 -12.92 -16.39
N ASP A 17 0.57 -12.89 -17.59
CA ASP A 17 0.23 -11.62 -18.21
C ASP A 17 -0.86 -10.90 -17.40
N ALA A 18 -1.00 -9.59 -17.61
CA ALA A 18 -1.91 -8.75 -16.84
C ALA A 18 -3.40 -9.16 -16.96
N ASP A 19 -3.80 -9.79 -18.07
CA ASP A 19 -5.17 -10.30 -18.26
C ASP A 19 -5.37 -11.61 -17.49
N ALA A 20 -4.37 -12.50 -17.51
CA ALA A 20 -4.38 -13.74 -16.75
C ALA A 20 -4.42 -13.47 -15.23
N ASP A 21 -3.61 -12.52 -14.74
CA ASP A 21 -3.65 -12.08 -13.35
C ASP A 21 -5.01 -11.49 -12.97
N ARG A 22 -5.59 -10.67 -13.86
CA ARG A 22 -6.92 -10.11 -13.64
C ARG A 22 -7.99 -11.19 -13.57
N ALA A 23 -7.94 -12.18 -14.47
CA ALA A 23 -8.86 -13.31 -14.48
C ALA A 23 -8.71 -14.17 -13.20
N TRP A 24 -7.48 -14.38 -12.74
CA TRP A 24 -7.21 -15.07 -11.48
C TRP A 24 -7.83 -14.33 -10.30
N HIS A 25 -7.64 -13.01 -10.17
CA HIS A 25 -8.32 -12.22 -9.14
C HIS A 25 -9.85 -12.28 -9.24
N GLN A 26 -10.41 -12.23 -10.45
CA GLN A 26 -11.86 -12.37 -10.66
C GLN A 26 -12.40 -13.72 -10.19
N SER A 27 -11.58 -14.79 -10.23
CA SER A 27 -11.98 -16.11 -9.73
C SER A 27 -12.27 -16.13 -8.22
N PHE A 28 -11.74 -15.16 -7.47
CA PHE A 28 -12.04 -14.99 -6.04
C PHE A 28 -13.39 -14.32 -5.81
N LEU A 29 -13.91 -13.56 -6.77
CA LEU A 29 -15.17 -12.84 -6.60
C LEU A 29 -16.37 -13.80 -6.65
N PRO A 30 -17.46 -13.50 -5.91
CA PRO A 30 -18.70 -14.28 -5.97
C PRO A 30 -19.44 -14.08 -7.30
N SER A 31 -19.27 -12.92 -7.94
CA SER A 31 -19.75 -12.62 -9.29
C SER A 31 -18.85 -11.57 -9.95
N MET A 32 -19.01 -11.36 -11.25
CA MET A 32 -18.26 -10.33 -11.99
C MET A 32 -18.80 -8.91 -11.74
N THR A 33 -20.11 -8.80 -11.52
CA THR A 33 -20.83 -7.53 -11.40
C THR A 33 -21.64 -7.42 -10.11
N THR A 34 -21.82 -6.19 -9.62
CA THR A 34 -22.67 -5.86 -8.48
C THR A 34 -24.14 -6.00 -8.87
N ALA A 35 -25.05 -5.92 -7.89
CA ALA A 35 -26.49 -5.86 -8.16
C ALA A 35 -26.90 -4.68 -9.06
N LEU A 36 -26.06 -3.65 -9.17
CA LEU A 36 -26.26 -2.48 -10.04
C LEU A 36 -25.66 -2.68 -11.44
N GLY A 37 -25.06 -3.85 -11.73
CA GLY A 37 -24.43 -4.15 -13.01
C GLY A 37 -23.01 -3.58 -13.18
N GLU A 38 -22.44 -2.99 -12.14
CA GLU A 38 -21.09 -2.42 -12.17
C GLU A 38 -20.04 -3.51 -11.97
N SER A 39 -18.85 -3.36 -12.57
CA SER A 39 -17.72 -4.27 -12.30
C SER A 39 -17.40 -4.30 -10.82
N ARG A 40 -17.36 -5.49 -10.22
CA ARG A 40 -16.96 -5.65 -8.82
C ARG A 40 -15.48 -5.42 -8.63
N LEU A 41 -14.65 -5.92 -9.54
CA LEU A 41 -13.21 -5.71 -9.50
C LEU A 41 -12.89 -4.26 -9.89
N GLN A 42 -12.17 -3.55 -9.03
CA GLN A 42 -11.75 -2.16 -9.25
C GLN A 42 -10.27 -2.06 -9.62
N ARG A 43 -9.40 -2.78 -8.90
CA ARG A 43 -7.95 -2.79 -9.12
C ARG A 43 -7.36 -4.18 -8.83
N SER A 44 -6.34 -4.55 -9.58
CA SER A 44 -5.43 -5.65 -9.27
C SER A 44 -4.11 -5.10 -8.75
N TYR A 45 -3.53 -5.74 -7.74
CA TYR A 45 -2.22 -5.45 -7.17
C TYR A 45 -1.33 -6.68 -7.34
N LEU A 46 -0.14 -6.48 -7.94
CA LEU A 46 0.75 -7.58 -8.36
C LEU A 46 2.21 -7.39 -7.98
N THR A 47 2.61 -6.18 -7.57
CA THR A 47 4.04 -5.83 -7.42
C THR A 47 4.52 -5.97 -5.97
N LEU A 48 4.02 -5.12 -5.08
CA LEU A 48 4.42 -5.11 -3.66
C LEU A 48 3.52 -5.98 -2.78
N VAL A 49 2.27 -6.15 -3.22
CA VAL A 49 1.26 -6.99 -2.58
C VAL A 49 0.50 -7.70 -3.69
N HIS A 50 0.10 -8.94 -3.42
CA HIS A 50 -0.78 -9.72 -4.29
C HIS A 50 -2.21 -9.59 -3.78
N GLY A 51 -3.14 -9.27 -4.67
CA GLY A 51 -4.54 -9.14 -4.33
C GLY A 51 -5.27 -8.10 -5.16
N PHE A 52 -6.42 -7.66 -4.67
CA PHE A 52 -7.29 -6.77 -5.43
C PHE A 52 -8.15 -5.88 -4.55
N SER A 53 -8.70 -4.82 -5.13
CA SER A 53 -9.80 -4.07 -4.52
C SER A 53 -11.11 -4.33 -5.27
N ALA A 54 -12.19 -4.53 -4.50
CA ALA A 54 -13.49 -4.85 -5.05
C ALA A 54 -14.66 -4.32 -4.20
N GLN A 55 -15.84 -4.24 -4.81
CA GLN A 55 -17.10 -4.04 -4.10
C GLN A 55 -17.65 -5.38 -3.60
N LEU A 56 -17.63 -5.57 -2.28
CA LEU A 56 -18.11 -6.77 -1.60
C LEU A 56 -19.05 -6.41 -0.46
N THR A 57 -20.07 -7.21 -0.16
CA THR A 57 -20.78 -7.17 1.13
C THR A 57 -19.99 -7.90 2.21
N GLU A 58 -20.43 -7.81 3.47
CA GLU A 58 -19.78 -8.55 4.57
C GLU A 58 -19.86 -10.07 4.34
N GLU A 59 -21.02 -10.55 3.90
CA GLU A 59 -21.23 -11.98 3.58
C GLU A 59 -20.36 -12.42 2.40
N GLU A 60 -20.17 -11.56 1.41
CA GLU A 60 -19.28 -11.86 0.27
C GLU A 60 -17.81 -11.87 0.69
N VAL A 61 -17.41 -11.08 1.69
CA VAL A 61 -16.05 -11.17 2.27
C VAL A 61 -15.85 -12.52 2.97
N GLU A 62 -16.85 -13.05 3.67
CA GLU A 62 -16.79 -14.40 4.25
C GLU A 62 -16.65 -15.49 3.18
N GLN A 63 -17.33 -15.34 2.04
CA GLN A 63 -17.18 -16.28 0.92
C GLN A 63 -15.79 -16.22 0.30
N VAL A 64 -15.22 -15.02 0.15
CA VAL A 64 -13.87 -14.81 -0.37
C VAL A 64 -12.83 -15.35 0.62
N SER A 65 -13.04 -15.16 1.92
CA SER A 65 -12.08 -15.58 2.95
C SER A 65 -11.95 -17.09 3.08
N ALA A 66 -12.96 -17.85 2.65
CA ALA A 66 -12.93 -19.31 2.60
C ALA A 66 -12.10 -19.87 1.43
N LYS A 67 -11.65 -19.04 0.48
CA LYS A 67 -10.88 -19.50 -0.69
C LYS A 67 -9.41 -19.71 -0.36
N LEU A 68 -8.82 -20.75 -0.93
CA LEU A 68 -7.39 -21.04 -0.80
C LEU A 68 -6.56 -19.87 -1.34
N GLY A 69 -5.52 -19.48 -0.59
CA GLY A 69 -4.67 -18.34 -0.91
C GLY A 69 -5.20 -17.00 -0.41
N PHE A 70 -6.35 -16.95 0.29
CA PHE A 70 -6.76 -15.74 1.01
C PHE A 70 -5.85 -15.47 2.21
N VAL A 71 -5.40 -14.22 2.36
CA VAL A 71 -4.61 -13.78 3.53
C VAL A 71 -5.45 -12.90 4.45
N GLN A 72 -6.01 -11.82 3.91
CA GLN A 72 -6.77 -10.86 4.70
C GLN A 72 -7.69 -10.01 3.82
N ALA A 73 -8.81 -9.55 4.39
CA ALA A 73 -9.67 -8.53 3.80
C ALA A 73 -9.81 -7.35 4.77
N PHE A 74 -9.82 -6.14 4.25
CA PHE A 74 -10.09 -4.93 5.04
C PHE A 74 -10.75 -3.82 4.22
N PRO A 75 -11.51 -2.92 4.87
CA PRO A 75 -12.16 -1.81 4.18
C PRO A 75 -11.18 -0.92 3.42
N ASN A 76 -11.51 -0.61 2.16
CA ASN A 76 -10.79 0.38 1.35
C ASN A 76 -11.33 1.77 1.69
N VAL A 77 -10.69 2.44 2.64
CA VAL A 77 -11.12 3.74 3.14
C VAL A 77 -10.04 4.79 2.94
N ILE A 78 -10.46 6.01 2.65
CA ILE A 78 -9.56 7.17 2.60
C ILE A 78 -9.00 7.40 4.01
N ARG A 79 -7.68 7.45 4.12
CA ARG A 79 -6.98 7.86 5.34
C ARG A 79 -6.47 9.28 5.15
N TYR A 80 -6.57 10.09 6.19
CA TYR A 80 -6.04 11.45 6.19
C TYR A 80 -4.69 11.45 6.91
N PRO A 81 -3.62 11.98 6.28
CA PRO A 81 -2.33 12.11 6.93
C PRO A 81 -2.44 12.93 8.22
N GLN A 82 -1.81 12.45 9.28
CA GLN A 82 -1.52 13.28 10.45
C GLN A 82 -0.09 13.81 10.26
N THR A 83 0.03 15.05 9.80
CA THR A 83 1.34 15.66 9.53
C THR A 83 1.74 16.57 10.69
N THR A 84 2.94 16.36 11.19
CA THR A 84 3.60 17.31 12.08
C THR A 84 4.59 18.12 11.28
N TRP A 85 4.69 19.41 11.58
CA TRP A 85 5.63 20.33 10.93
C TRP A 85 7.10 19.96 11.19
N THR A 86 7.38 19.10 12.17
CA THR A 86 8.72 18.66 12.52
C THR A 86 8.85 17.15 12.33
N LEU A 87 10.00 16.71 11.82
CA LEU A 87 10.39 15.31 11.71
C LEU A 87 10.85 14.71 13.05
N VAL A 88 10.88 15.52 14.12
CA VAL A 88 11.19 15.06 15.49
C VAL A 88 10.20 13.99 15.95
N PHE A 89 8.95 14.04 15.47
CA PHE A 89 7.97 12.98 15.72
C PHE A 89 8.43 11.60 15.21
N LEU A 90 9.25 11.56 14.17
CA LEU A 90 9.84 10.32 13.62
C LEU A 90 11.14 9.93 14.34
N GLY A 91 11.54 10.63 15.40
CA GLY A 91 12.79 10.43 16.12
C GLY A 91 14.02 10.83 15.30
N LEU A 92 13.85 11.62 14.24
CA LEU A 92 14.96 12.07 13.40
C LEU A 92 15.69 13.26 14.06
N PRO A 93 17.03 13.24 14.11
CA PRO A 93 17.82 14.35 14.65
C PRO A 93 17.59 15.61 13.81
N TYR A 94 17.36 16.75 14.49
CA TYR A 94 17.02 18.01 13.83
C TYR A 94 18.27 18.78 13.40
N HIS A 95 19.38 18.62 14.13
CA HIS A 95 20.68 19.21 13.82
C HIS A 95 21.79 18.17 13.65
N VAL A 96 22.77 18.50 12.80
CA VAL A 96 24.03 17.73 12.67
C VAL A 96 24.74 17.74 14.03
N GLY A 97 25.02 16.55 14.58
CA GLY A 97 25.64 16.38 15.90
C GLY A 97 24.67 16.06 17.04
N GLU A 98 23.35 16.06 16.80
CA GLU A 98 22.35 15.54 17.75
C GLU A 98 22.05 14.05 17.55
N SER A 99 22.56 13.48 16.45
CA SER A 99 22.43 12.06 16.16
C SER A 99 23.21 11.24 17.20
N PRO A 100 22.60 10.18 17.78
CA PRO A 100 23.33 9.17 18.51
C PRO A 100 24.52 8.62 17.70
N ASP A 101 25.60 8.20 18.36
CA ASP A 101 26.79 7.63 17.71
C ASP A 101 26.48 6.39 16.86
N ASP A 102 25.37 5.70 17.17
CA ASP A 102 24.84 4.53 16.46
C ASP A 102 23.77 4.89 15.41
N TRP A 103 23.56 6.16 15.12
CA TRP A 103 22.59 6.59 14.11
C TRP A 103 22.96 6.04 12.73
N PRO A 104 22.07 5.32 12.03
CA PRO A 104 22.38 4.65 10.76
C PRO A 104 22.74 5.62 9.62
N GLY A 105 22.35 6.89 9.72
CA GLY A 105 22.77 7.95 8.81
C GLY A 105 24.08 8.65 9.18
N PHE A 106 24.79 8.19 10.22
CA PHE A 106 26.08 8.74 10.64
C PHE A 106 27.21 8.20 9.76
N GLY A 107 28.09 9.09 9.28
CA GLY A 107 29.15 8.74 8.33
C GLY A 107 28.64 8.55 6.89
N SER A 108 29.55 8.25 5.97
CA SER A 108 29.33 8.20 4.51
C SER A 108 28.40 7.09 4.01
N LEU A 109 27.59 6.48 4.89
CA LEU A 109 26.71 5.36 4.57
C LEU A 109 25.39 5.79 3.92
N GLY A 110 24.93 7.04 4.16
CA GLY A 110 23.73 7.58 3.55
C GLY A 110 22.43 6.89 4.00
N MET A 111 21.34 7.63 4.13
CA MET A 111 20.05 7.08 4.53
C MET A 111 18.93 7.69 3.68
N ILE A 112 18.03 6.84 3.17
CA ILE A 112 16.85 7.28 2.42
C ILE A 112 15.65 7.17 3.34
N ILE A 113 14.94 8.29 3.53
CA ILE A 113 13.71 8.37 4.31
C ILE A 113 12.59 8.77 3.36
N SER A 114 11.66 7.86 3.12
CA SER A 114 10.47 8.15 2.30
C SER A 114 9.32 8.60 3.19
N VAL A 115 8.74 9.76 2.88
CA VAL A 115 7.57 10.31 3.59
C VAL A 115 6.40 10.36 2.61
N ILE A 116 5.27 9.74 2.97
CA ILE A 116 4.01 9.83 2.22
C ILE A 116 3.23 11.01 2.78
N ASN A 117 3.03 12.06 1.97
CA ASN A 117 2.31 13.26 2.35
C ASN A 117 1.27 13.69 1.31
N ASP A 118 0.38 14.62 1.67
CA ASP A 118 -0.56 15.30 0.75
C ASP A 118 0.14 16.24 -0.25
N GLY A 119 1.40 16.60 0.02
CA GLY A 119 2.27 17.37 -0.85
C GLY A 119 3.18 18.29 -0.04
N ILE A 120 4.34 18.67 -0.57
CA ILE A 120 5.22 19.66 0.07
C ILE A 120 5.22 20.92 -0.79
N ALA A 121 4.78 22.04 -0.23
CA ALA A 121 5.03 23.36 -0.83
C ALA A 121 6.51 23.68 -0.63
N GLN A 122 7.36 23.46 -1.64
CA GLN A 122 8.84 23.51 -1.58
C GLN A 122 9.37 24.60 -0.62
N PRO A 123 9.62 24.28 0.66
CA PRO A 123 10.13 25.26 1.60
C PRO A 123 11.63 25.42 1.34
N SER A 124 12.20 26.53 1.81
CA SER A 124 13.64 26.79 1.70
C SER A 124 14.50 25.71 2.38
N SER A 125 13.96 24.90 3.29
CA SER A 125 14.64 23.76 3.90
C SER A 125 14.72 22.50 3.02
N VAL A 126 13.96 22.45 1.92
CA VAL A 126 14.02 21.38 0.91
C VAL A 126 14.53 22.01 -0.38
N ASN A 127 15.81 22.40 -0.37
CA ASN A 127 16.51 22.92 -1.53
C ASN A 127 17.71 22.03 -1.87
N ASP A 128 18.11 22.02 -3.14
CA ASP A 128 19.28 21.25 -3.60
C ASP A 128 20.61 21.98 -3.35
N ALA A 129 20.59 23.08 -2.58
CA ALA A 129 21.78 23.93 -2.40
C ALA A 129 22.85 23.27 -1.51
N GLY A 130 22.50 22.19 -0.81
CA GLY A 130 23.39 21.58 0.18
C GLY A 130 23.69 22.53 1.34
N PHE A 131 24.55 22.09 2.26
CA PHE A 131 25.14 22.95 3.28
C PHE A 131 26.44 23.58 2.76
#